data_AF-A0A2A5M9W8-F1
#
_entry.id   AF-A0A2A5M9W8-F1
#
_cell.length_a   1.000
_cell.length_b   1.000
_cell.length_c   1.000
_cell.angle_alpha   90.00
_cell.angle_beta   90.00
_cell.angle_gamma   90.00
#
_symmetry.space_group_name_H-M   'P 1'
#
loop_
_entity.id
_entity.type
_entity.pdbx_description
1 polymer ?
#
loop_
_entity_poly.entity_id
_entity_poly.type
_entity_poly.pdbx_seq_one_letter_code
_entity_poly.pdbx_strand_id
1 'polypeptide(L)' 'GASAIAVTRRFTTNGEKREETCFIDISFYGRTAEVANQYLTKGSKVLIEGRLRFEQWSDQNGQNRSKHSI' A
#
# COMPACT_ATOMS: atom_id res chain seq x y z
N GLY A 1 -5.79 -6.07 -10.73
CA GLY A 1 -6.53 -4.87 -10.29
C GLY A 1 -5.65 -4.11 -9.31
N ALA A 2 -5.65 -2.78 -9.34
CA ALA A 2 -4.88 -1.96 -8.42
C ALA A 2 -5.74 -1.60 -7.20
N SER A 3 -5.18 -1.76 -6.01
CA SER A 3 -5.81 -1.34 -4.75
C SER A 3 -4.76 -0.81 -3.80
N ALA A 4 -5.14 0.03 -2.84
CA ALA A 4 -4.22 0.53 -1.83
C ALA A 4 -4.70 0.11 -0.44
N ILE A 5 -3.77 -0.26 0.43
CA ILE A 5 -4.03 -0.49 1.85
C ILE A 5 -3.46 0.67 2.66
N ALA A 6 -4.22 1.08 3.68
CA ALA A 6 -3.73 2.00 4.70
C ALA A 6 -3.33 1.17 5.94
N VAL A 7 -2.07 1.30 6.35
CA VAL A 7 -1.55 0.68 7.58
C VAL A 7 -1.21 1.79 8.56
N THR A 8 -1.96 1.84 9.66
CA THR A 8 -1.79 2.86 10.70
C THR A 8 -1.10 2.27 11.91
N ARG A 9 0.03 2.86 12.30
CA ARG A 9 0.76 2.55 13.54
C ARG A 9 0.57 3.70 14.54
N ARG A 10 0.09 3.37 15.73
CA ARG A 10 0.01 4.29 16.87
C ARG A 10 1.13 3.98 17.85
N PHE A 11 1.86 5.01 18.28
CA PHE A 11 2.94 4.87 19.25
C PHE A 11 3.05 6.12 20.11
N THR A 12 3.66 5.99 21.29
CA THR A 12 3.92 7.11 22.19
C THR A 12 5.40 7.42 22.15
N THR A 13 5.77 8.68 21.94
CA THR A 13 7.16 9.12 22.08
C THR A 13 7.16 10.42 22.88
N ASN A 14 8.05 10.52 23.88
CA ASN A 14 8.17 11.70 24.75
C ASN A 14 6.84 12.11 25.44
N GLY A 15 5.97 11.14 25.76
CA GLY A 15 4.67 11.39 26.38
C GLY A 15 3.57 11.81 25.40
N GLU A 16 3.89 12.08 24.13
CA GLU A 16 2.92 12.40 23.09
C GLU A 16 2.48 11.15 22.32
N LYS A 17 1.17 10.99 22.13
CA LYS A 17 0.62 9.98 21.24
C LYS A 17 0.80 10.44 19.79
N ARG A 18 1.47 9.62 18.98
CA ARG A 18 1.65 9.84 17.54
C ARG A 18 0.96 8.73 16.76
N GLU A 19 0.46 9.10 15.59
CA GLU A 19 -0.16 8.20 14.63
C GLU A 19 0.54 8.39 13.27
N GLU A 20 1.02 7.29 12.70
CA GLU A 20 1.66 7.27 11.39
C GLU A 20 0.85 6.32 10.50
N THR A 21 0.38 6.83 9.36
CA THR A 21 -0.34 6.03 8.36
C THR A 21 0.51 5.90 7.11
N CYS A 22 0.83 4.66 6.75
CA CYS A 22 1.50 4.31 5.51
C CYS A 22 0.47 3.81 4.51
N PHE A 23 0.54 4.30 3.28
CA PHE A 23 -0.26 3.79 2.16
C PHE A 23 0.63 2.93 1.27
N ILE A 24 0.19 1.70 1.03
CA ILE A 24 0.92 0.73 0.21
C ILE A 24 0.04 0.33 -0.95
N ASP A 25 0.55 0.48 -2.17
CA ASP A 25 -0.10 0.02 -3.37
C ASP A 25 0.07 -1.49 -3.54
N ILE A 26 -1.01 -2.16 -3.90
CA ILE A 26 -1.09 -3.60 -4.07
C ILE A 26 -1.59 -3.93 -5.48
N SER A 27 -0.90 -4.85 -6.14
CA SER A 27 -1.27 -5.37 -7.45
C SER A 27 -1.70 -6.82 -7.36
N PHE A 28 -2.98 -7.09 -7.60
CA PHE A 28 -3.50 -8.46 -7.67
C PHE A 28 -3.45 -9.00 -9.11
N TYR A 29 -3.07 -10.27 -9.26
CA TYR A 29 -2.94 -10.98 -10.54
C TYR A 29 -3.72 -12.30 -10.56
N GLY A 30 -4.18 -12.72 -11.74
CA GLY A 30 -4.90 -13.99 -11.90
C GLY A 30 -6.11 -14.12 -10.98
N ARG A 31 -6.25 -15.30 -10.34
CA ARG A 31 -7.42 -15.62 -9.50
C ARG A 31 -7.59 -14.70 -8.29
N THR A 32 -6.51 -14.20 -7.68
CA THR A 32 -6.61 -13.26 -6.55
C THR A 32 -7.17 -11.91 -6.99
N ALA A 33 -6.95 -11.50 -8.24
CA ALA A 33 -7.55 -10.28 -8.79
C ALA A 33 -9.07 -10.41 -8.94
N GLU A 34 -9.58 -11.58 -9.34
CA GLU A 34 -11.01 -11.85 -9.45
C GLU A 34 -11.68 -11.85 -8.07
N VAL A 35 -11.08 -12.53 -7.10
CA VAL A 35 -11.57 -12.55 -5.71
C VAL A 35 -11.53 -11.14 -5.12
N ALA A 36 -10.44 -10.41 -5.33
CA ALA A 36 -10.32 -9.02 -4.90
C ALA A 36 -11.44 -8.15 -5.50
N ASN A 37 -11.72 -8.30 -6.79
CA ASN A 37 -12.76 -7.52 -7.45
C ASN A 37 -14.17 -7.86 -6.97
N GLN A 38 -14.44 -9.14 -6.67
CA GLN A 38 -15.76 -9.59 -6.22
C GLN A 38 -16.06 -9.23 -4.77
N TYR A 39 -15.04 -9.29 -3.88
CA TYR A 39 -15.26 -9.24 -2.44
C TYR A 39 -14.64 -8.02 -1.74
N LEU A 40 -13.63 -7.35 -2.33
CA LEU A 40 -13.03 -6.18 -1.71
C LEU A 40 -13.83 -4.92 -2.00
N THR A 41 -14.24 -4.26 -0.92
CA THR A 41 -14.86 -2.95 -0.94
C THR A 41 -14.02 -1.97 -0.13
N LYS A 42 -14.23 -0.66 -0.33
CA LYS A 42 -13.52 0.38 0.43
C LYS A 42 -13.70 0.17 1.94
N GLY A 43 -12.60 0.12 2.69
CA GLY A 43 -12.59 -0.09 4.14
C GLY A 43 -12.55 -1.55 4.58
N SER A 44 -12.56 -2.51 3.64
CA SER A 44 -12.36 -3.92 3.94
C SER A 44 -10.99 -4.13 4.58
N LYS A 45 -10.97 -4.84 5.71
CA LYS A 45 -9.72 -5.25 6.36
C LYS A 45 -9.20 -6.50 5.66
N VAL A 46 -7.94 -6.48 5.27
CA VAL A 46 -7.30 -7.57 4.53
C VAL A 46 -5.92 -7.86 5.08
N LEU A 47 -5.51 -9.12 4.97
CA LEU A 47 -4.13 -9.54 5.13
C LEU A 47 -3.56 -9.80 3.73
N ILE A 48 -2.43 -9.17 3.41
CA ILE A 48 -1.75 -9.32 2.12
C ILE A 48 -0.40 -9.98 2.36
N GLU A 49 -0.16 -11.08 1.66
CA GLU A 49 1.14 -11.73 1.56
C GLU A 49 1.62 -11.61 0.11
N GLY A 50 2.86 -11.17 -0.08
CA GLY A 50 3.41 -10.89 -1.39
C GLY A 50 4.88 -10.50 -1.32
N ARG A 51 5.39 -9.90 -2.40
CA ARG A 51 6.79 -9.46 -2.49
C ARG A 51 6.84 -7.95 -2.56
N LEU A 52 7.61 -7.33 -1.66
CA LEU A 52 7.88 -5.90 -1.73
C LEU A 52 8.68 -5.58 -2.99
N ARG A 53 8.15 -4.68 -3.82
CA ARG A 53 8.80 -4.13 -5.00
C ARG A 53 9.14 -2.67 -4.74
N PHE A 54 10.36 -2.30 -5.12
CA PHE A 54 10.81 -0.92 -5.10
C PHE A 54 11.01 -0.46 -6.54
N GLU A 55 10.17 0.47 -6.98
CA GLU A 55 10.21 1.02 -8.33
C GLU A 55 10.81 2.43 -8.25
N GLN A 56 11.80 2.70 -9.09
CA GLN A 56 12.38 4.03 -9.27
C GLN A 56 12.23 4.46 -10.73
N TRP A 57 11.77 5.68 -10.95
CA TRP A 57 11.65 6.25 -12.29
C TRP A 57 11.89 7.76 -12.24
N SER A 58 12.32 8.33 -13.36
CA SER A 58 12.42 9.79 -13.50
C SER A 58 11.11 10.33 -14.07
N ASP A 59 10.56 11.37 -13.44
CA ASP A 59 9.39 12.06 -13.98
C ASP A 59 9.76 12.95 -15.17
N GLN A 60 8.76 13.48 -15.88
CA GLN A 60 8.96 14.33 -17.06
C GLN A 60 9.74 15.62 -16.76
N ASN A 61 9.81 16.02 -15.48
CA ASN A 61 10.55 17.18 -15.02
C ASN A 61 11.98 16.81 -14.57
N GLY A 62 12.41 15.56 -14.80
CA GLY A 62 13.73 15.06 -14.43
C GLY A 62 13.90 14.73 -12.95
N GLN A 63 12.83 14.74 -12.13
CA GLN A 63 12.94 14.38 -10.72
C GLN A 63 12.85 12.87 -10.55
N ASN A 64 13.74 12.32 -9.72
CA ASN A 64 13.69 10.91 -9.35
C ASN A 64 12.52 10.66 -8.38
N ARG A 65 11.66 9.73 -8.75
CA ARG A 65 10.56 9.21 -7.94
C ARG A 65 10.88 7.78 -7.53
N SER A 66 10.33 7.41 -6.38
CA SER A 66 10.38 6.03 -5.92
C SER A 66 9.06 5.62 -5.28
N LYS A 67 8.68 4.35 -5.42
CA LYS A 67 7.45 3.79 -4.89
C LYS A 67 7.69 2.37 -4.37
N HIS A 68 7.08 2.09 -3.22
CA HIS A 68 7.00 0.74 -2.68
C HIS A 68 5.63 0.17 -3.00
N SER A 69 5.59 -1.00 -3.63
CA SER A 69 4.37 -1.72 -3.97
C SER A 69 4.48 -3.21 -3.60
N ILE A 70 3.34 -3.88 -3.48
CA ILE A 70 3.24 -5.32 -3.21
C ILE A 70 2.52 -6.02 -4.36
#